data_AF-R2Q2W6-F1
#
_entry.id   AF-R2Q2W6-F1
#
_cell.length_a   1.000
_cell.length_b   1.000
_cell.length_c   1.000
_cell.angle_alpha   90.00
_cell.angle_beta   90.00
_cell.angle_gamma   90.00
#
_symmetry.space_group_name_H-M   'P 1'
#
loop_
_entity.id
_entity.type
_entity.pdbx_description
1 polymer ?
#
loop_
_entity_poly.entity_id
_entity_poly.type
_entity_poly.pdbx_seq_one_letter_code
_entity_poly.pdbx_strand_id
1 'polypeptide(L)'
;MNRKLIVACGSGVATSQTIASKIASKFEEDGVDYPVEAVDYKSILNELPSAGIYVYIAQPDADVLAKAEELGVKVFPGIPFLTGMGADEIYSDILALVQ
;
A
#
# COMPACT_ATOMS: atom_id res chain seq x y z
N MET A 1 4.65 -16.58 -0.29
CA MET A 1 5.06 -15.42 -1.11
C MET A 1 3.95 -14.41 -1.00
N ASN A 2 4.20 -13.34 -0.25
CA ASN A 2 3.24 -12.27 -0.10
C ASN A 2 3.29 -11.46 -1.39
N ARG A 3 2.16 -11.43 -2.10
CA ARG A 3 2.16 -11.09 -3.53
C ARG A 3 1.25 -9.90 -3.82
N LYS A 4 0.87 -9.11 -2.83
CA LYS A 4 -0.06 -7.99 -3.04
C LYS A 4 0.33 -6.72 -2.29
N LEU A 5 -0.10 -5.59 -2.84
CA LEU A 5 -0.02 -4.26 -2.25
C LEU A 5 -1.37 -3.97 -1.63
N ILE A 6 -1.39 -3.63 -0.34
CA ILE A 6 -2.63 -3.24 0.33
C ILE A 6 -2.59 -1.76 0.68
N VAL A 7 -3.71 -1.06 0.46
CA VAL A 7 -3.88 0.35 0.79
C VAL A 7 -4.98 0.50 1.82
N ALA A 8 -4.72 1.18 2.93
CA ALA A 8 -5.75 1.44 3.96
C ALA A 8 -5.81 2.91 4.40
N CYS A 9 -7.03 3.38 4.62
CA CYS A 9 -7.33 4.65 5.28
C CYS A 9 -7.99 4.38 6.65
N GLY A 10 -7.59 5.12 7.69
CA GLY A 10 -8.11 4.92 9.05
C GLY A 10 -9.62 5.13 9.24
N SER A 11 -10.32 5.73 8.27
CA SER A 11 -11.76 6.04 8.34
C SER A 11 -12.65 5.36 7.28
N GLY A 12 -12.10 4.48 6.43
CA GLY A 12 -12.86 3.71 5.43
C GLY A 12 -12.10 3.45 4.12
N VAL A 13 -12.74 2.77 3.14
CA VAL A 13 -12.08 2.35 1.89
C VAL A 13 -12.14 3.35 0.73
N ALA A 14 -12.94 4.41 0.83
CA ALA A 14 -13.22 5.28 -0.32
C ALA A 14 -11.94 5.94 -0.86
N THR A 15 -11.13 6.52 0.03
CA THR A 15 -9.89 7.20 -0.35
C THR A 15 -8.78 6.20 -0.72
N SER A 16 -8.73 5.03 -0.07
CA SER A 16 -7.74 4.00 -0.39
C SER A 16 -7.96 3.36 -1.74
N GLN A 17 -9.22 3.21 -2.17
CA GLN A 17 -9.52 2.70 -3.50
C GLN A 17 -9.00 3.63 -4.61
N THR A 18 -9.10 4.95 -4.44
CA THR A 18 -8.56 5.91 -5.41
C THR A 18 -7.05 5.79 -5.59
N ILE A 19 -6.31 5.63 -4.48
CA ILE A 19 -4.85 5.46 -4.53
C ILE A 19 -4.49 4.09 -5.10
N ALA A 20 -5.18 3.04 -4.65
CA ALA A 20 -5.01 1.68 -5.13
C ALA A 20 -5.14 1.62 -6.66
N SER A 21 -6.19 2.21 -7.23
CA SER A 21 -6.37 2.29 -8.68
C SER A 21 -5.26 3.08 -9.38
N LYS A 22 -4.79 4.20 -8.80
CA LYS A 22 -3.66 4.96 -9.36
C LYS A 22 -2.38 4.12 -9.43
N ILE A 23 -2.05 3.41 -8.36
CA ILE A 23 -0.85 2.55 -8.31
C ILE A 23 -1.01 1.38 -9.27
N ALA A 24 -2.18 0.73 -9.28
CA ALA A 24 -2.47 -0.37 -10.19
C ALA A 24 -2.29 0.03 -11.67
N SER A 25 -2.88 1.17 -12.08
CA SER A 25 -2.72 1.65 -13.45
C SER A 25 -1.26 1.94 -13.81
N LYS A 26 -0.48 2.52 -12.89
CA LYS A 26 0.96 2.74 -13.15
C LYS A 26 1.71 1.41 -13.28
N PHE A 27 1.43 0.43 -12.41
CA PHE A 27 2.03 -0.90 -12.54
C PHE A 27 1.68 -1.56 -13.88
N GLU A 28 0.44 -1.44 -14.34
CA GLU A 28 0.05 -1.93 -15.67
C GLU A 28 0.81 -1.22 -16.80
N GLU A 29 1.02 0.09 -16.70
CA GLU A 29 1.84 0.87 -17.66
C GLU A 29 3.31 0.43 -17.67
N ASP A 30 3.88 0.11 -16.50
CA ASP A 30 5.25 -0.40 -16.32
C ASP A 30 5.38 -1.91 -16.63
N GLY A 31 4.27 -2.61 -16.90
CA GLY A 31 4.25 -4.05 -17.17
C GLY A 31 4.47 -4.93 -15.92
N VAL A 32 4.17 -4.39 -14.74
CA VAL A 32 4.29 -5.07 -13.44
C VAL A 32 2.98 -5.75 -13.08
N ASP A 33 2.99 -7.08 -13.02
CA ASP A 33 1.86 -7.89 -12.55
C ASP A 33 1.91 -7.99 -11.00
N TYR A 34 1.49 -6.91 -10.33
CA TYR A 34 1.40 -6.87 -8.87
C TYR A 34 -0.01 -6.46 -8.43
N PRO A 35 -0.78 -7.35 -7.78
CA PRO A 35 -2.15 -7.04 -7.38
C PRO A 35 -2.17 -5.98 -6.28
N VAL A 36 -3.03 -4.98 -6.49
CA VAL A 36 -3.24 -3.85 -5.57
C VAL A 36 -4.66 -3.89 -5.05
N GLU A 37 -4.84 -3.97 -3.74
CA GLU A 37 -6.14 -4.03 -3.08
C GLU A 37 -6.31 -2.91 -2.05
N ALA A 38 -7.48 -2.28 -2.04
CA ALA A 38 -7.86 -1.37 -0.98
C ALA A 38 -8.58 -2.15 0.12
N VAL A 39 -8.09 -2.05 1.35
CA VAL A 39 -8.63 -2.79 2.49
C VAL A 39 -9.03 -1.84 3.62
N ASP A 40 -9.99 -2.27 4.43
CA ASP A 40 -10.38 -1.53 5.64
C ASP A 40 -9.28 -1.63 6.68
N TYR A 41 -9.03 -0.51 7.37
CA TYR A 41 -8.09 -0.46 8.48
C TYR A 41 -8.43 -1.48 9.58
N LYS A 42 -9.71 -1.82 9.78
CA LYS A 42 -10.13 -2.85 10.73
C LYS A 42 -9.62 -4.26 10.38
N SER A 43 -9.44 -4.55 9.10
CA SER A 43 -9.00 -5.86 8.61
C SER A 43 -7.50 -5.88 8.29
N ILE A 44 -6.79 -4.77 8.46
CA ILE A 44 -5.39 -4.63 8.05
C ILE A 44 -4.48 -5.70 8.65
N LEU A 45 -4.68 -6.04 9.92
CA LEU A 45 -3.89 -7.04 10.64
C LEU A 45 -4.04 -8.45 10.05
N ASN A 46 -5.20 -8.76 9.46
CA ASN A 46 -5.44 -10.05 8.79
C ASN A 46 -4.91 -10.06 7.35
N GLU A 47 -4.86 -8.90 6.70
CA GLU A 47 -4.40 -8.75 5.32
C GLU A 47 -2.87 -8.60 5.21
N LEU A 48 -2.22 -7.98 6.21
CA LEU A 48 -0.77 -7.81 6.29
C LEU A 48 0.03 -9.11 6.03
N PRO A 49 -0.32 -10.27 6.63
CA PRO A 49 0.37 -11.54 6.35
C PRO A 49 0.31 -12.00 4.90
N SER A 50 -0.65 -11.51 4.12
CA SER A 50 -0.79 -11.84 2.70
C SER A 50 -0.19 -10.77 1.79
N ALA A 51 0.08 -9.57 2.32
CA ALA A 51 0.63 -8.43 1.60
C ALA A 51 2.16 -8.33 1.77
N GLY A 52 2.84 -7.89 0.72
CA GLY A 52 4.27 -7.58 0.77
C GLY A 52 4.53 -6.10 1.01
N ILE A 53 3.55 -5.26 0.63
CA ILE A 53 3.63 -3.80 0.69
C ILE A 53 2.35 -3.27 1.29
N TYR A 54 2.49 -2.36 2.25
CA TYR A 54 1.40 -1.67 2.91
C TYR A 54 1.52 -0.17 2.68
N VAL A 55 0.48 0.44 2.12
CA VAL A 55 0.39 1.89 1.92
C VAL A 55 -0.64 2.47 2.87
N TYR A 56 -0.23 3.40 3.72
CA TYR A 56 -1.09 4.03 4.72
C TYR A 56 -1.41 5.47 4.34
N ILE A 57 -2.68 5.86 4.42
CA ILE A 57 -3.09 7.25 4.17
C ILE A 57 -3.10 8.04 5.48
N ALA A 58 -3.64 7.41 6.53
CA ALA A 58 -3.58 7.91 7.89
C ALA A 58 -2.52 7.12 8.64
N GLN A 59 -1.85 7.76 9.59
CA GLN A 59 -0.82 7.13 10.40
C GLN A 59 -1.39 5.85 11.07
N PRO A 60 -0.81 4.68 10.80
CA PRO A 60 -1.24 3.43 11.41
C PRO A 60 -0.83 3.37 12.89
N ASP A 61 -1.53 2.53 13.65
CA ASP A 61 -1.24 2.23 15.03
C ASP A 61 0.10 1.48 15.16
N ALA A 62 0.72 1.59 16.33
CA ALA A 62 1.99 0.94 16.64
C ALA A 62 1.93 -0.59 16.42
N ASP A 63 0.80 -1.23 16.74
CA ASP A 63 0.61 -2.67 16.55
C ASP A 63 0.67 -3.07 15.07
N VAL A 64 0.10 -2.25 14.18
CA VAL A 64 0.11 -2.50 12.72
C VAL A 64 1.53 -2.37 12.18
N LEU A 65 2.27 -1.36 12.63
CA LEU A 65 3.67 -1.16 12.25
C LEU A 65 4.57 -2.29 12.75
N ALA A 66 4.43 -2.69 14.01
CA ALA A 66 5.17 -3.81 14.58
C ALA A 66 4.85 -5.11 13.84
N LYS A 67 3.59 -5.34 13.48
CA LYS A 67 3.19 -6.53 12.73
C LYS A 67 3.72 -6.51 11.29
N ALA A 68 3.67 -5.36 10.63
CA ALA A 68 4.24 -5.20 9.30
C ALA A 68 5.75 -5.49 9.32
N GLU A 69 6.49 -4.95 10.29
CA GLU A 69 7.92 -5.21 10.46
C GLU A 69 8.22 -6.70 10.74
N GLU A 70 7.48 -7.33 11.66
CA GLU A 70 7.61 -8.76 11.98
C GLU A 70 7.39 -9.66 10.76
N LEU A 71 6.44 -9.28 9.90
CA LEU A 71 6.10 -10.00 8.68
C LEU A 71 7.01 -9.62 7.49
N GLY A 72 7.88 -8.63 7.65
CA GLY A 72 8.72 -8.11 6.57
C GLY A 72 7.97 -7.27 5.51
N VAL A 73 6.79 -6.78 5.84
CA VAL A 73 5.96 -5.92 4.98
C VAL A 73 6.54 -4.51 4.96
N LYS A 74 6.73 -3.97 3.75
CA LYS A 74 7.24 -2.60 3.56
C LYS A 74 6.11 -1.60 3.66
N VAL A 75 6.29 -0.58 4.50
CA VAL A 75 5.26 0.42 4.81
C VAL A 75 5.59 1.75 4.15
N PHE A 76 4.64 2.30 3.39
CA PHE A 76 4.81 3.55 2.62
C PHE A 76 3.67 4.55 2.84
N PRO A 77 3.94 5.86 2.76
CA PRO A 77 2.92 6.88 2.86
C PRO A 77 2.10 6.99 1.56
N GLY A 78 0.77 6.98 1.68
CA GLY A 78 -0.19 7.13 0.60
C GLY A 78 -0.57 8.59 0.29
N ILE A 79 -0.37 9.51 1.24
CA ILE A 79 -0.68 10.95 1.08
C ILE A 79 -0.05 11.56 -0.19
N PRO A 80 1.20 11.24 -0.57
CA PRO A 80 1.79 11.73 -1.82
C PRO A 80 0.96 11.40 -3.08
N PHE A 81 0.37 10.20 -3.14
CA PHE A 81 -0.46 9.78 -4.27
C PHE A 81 -1.80 10.53 -4.36
N LEU A 82 -2.28 11.10 -3.25
CA LEU A 82 -3.47 11.96 -3.23
C LEU A 82 -3.14 13.39 -3.61
N THR A 83 -2.04 13.91 -3.08
CA THR A 83 -1.64 15.32 -3.29
C THR A 83 -0.92 15.54 -4.62
N GLY A 84 -0.39 14.49 -5.24
CA GLY A 84 0.37 14.55 -6.48
C GLY A 84 1.81 15.06 -6.32
N MET A 85 2.24 15.38 -5.09
CA MET A 85 3.60 15.81 -4.78
C MET A 85 4.38 14.67 -4.13
N GLY A 86 5.51 14.28 -4.72
CA GLY A 86 6.36 13.20 -4.21
C GLY A 86 5.81 11.79 -4.43
N ALA A 87 4.73 11.63 -5.20
CA ALA A 87 4.16 10.32 -5.52
C ALA A 87 5.12 9.45 -6.36
N ASP A 88 5.85 10.07 -7.28
CA ASP A 88 6.76 9.36 -8.18
C ASP A 88 7.97 8.77 -7.46
N GLU A 89 8.48 9.45 -6.42
CA GLU A 89 9.58 8.94 -5.59
C GLU A 89 9.14 7.67 -4.83
N ILE A 90 8.01 7.75 -4.12
CA ILE A 90 7.46 6.60 -3.39
C ILE A 90 7.09 5.47 -4.35
N TYR A 91 6.51 5.80 -5.52
CA TYR A 91 6.20 4.81 -6.54
C TYR A 91 7.45 4.09 -7.04
N SER A 92 8.54 4.82 -7.26
CA SER A 92 9.82 4.24 -7.70
C SER A 92 10.40 3.28 -6.66
N ASP A 93 10.32 3.65 -5.37
CA ASP A 93 10.73 2.77 -4.27
C ASP A 93 9.89 1.50 -4.20
N ILE A 94 8.57 1.63 -4.38
CA ILE A 94 7.65 0.48 -4.44
C ILE A 94 7.99 -0.38 -5.66
N LEU A 95 8.24 0.22 -6.82
CA LEU A 95 8.57 -0.47 -8.07
C LEU A 95 9.84 -1.31 -7.90
N ALA A 96 10.87 -0.74 -7.26
CA ALA A 96 12.13 -1.43 -6.96
C ALA A 96 11.98 -2.61 -5.99
N LEU A 97 10.87 -2.70 -5.25
CA LEU A 97 10.56 -3.83 -4.37
C LEU A 97 9.73 -4.93 -5.04
N VAL A 98 8.99 -4.60 -6.09
CA VAL A 98 8.12 -5.56 -6.81
C VAL A 98 8.76 -6.11 -8.08
N GLN A 99 9.81 -5.45 -8.61
CA GLN A 99 10.66 -5.93 -9.70
C GLN A 99 11.71 -6.94 -9.22
#